data_AF-A0A068NL75-F1
#
_entry.id   AF-A0A068NL75-F1
#
_cell.length_a   1.000
_cell.length_b   1.000
_cell.length_c   1.000
_cell.angle_alpha   90.00
_cell.angle_beta   90.00
_cell.angle_gamma   90.00
#
_symmetry.space_group_name_H-M   'P 1'
#
loop_
_entity.id
_entity.type
_entity.pdbx_description
1 polymer ?
#
loop_
_entity_poly.entity_id
_entity_poly.type
_entity_poly.pdbx_seq_one_letter_code
_entity_poly.pdbx_strand_id
1 'polypeptide(L)'
;MAIMHLYLLLLNQIPATEALDRYVAFRKSGAYVSADFNMKIGGYSLKGTTGLEKTRRMIVRYSANGLNYVLSMTPERYIELDHLGKVYDEGEGSPEIGFRKSNLFSGLKTYPSWLFDSDFRKAAPDGAMFQVIGKETLDGSVCDLVRSNFDVHQSKGFVEAAIDGKGRIHRANIVVANPMGRYAYEWFVPRMSVSATAPADAFRAEIPDGYVPYKLPWKDGPVQAGSKFPLNGWVGAHGKPSNLVGKIASGGAILVFLGEDEDLNRRVSPALAELRKVATVLTVSTSPKTNEMADLYDPNGKLLQQVAVPGTPLFVHLDKGGVVRHLWMGYDPEKEAAFLSEVRNAIGSKE
;
A
#
# COMPACT_ATOMS: atom_id res chain seq x y z
N MET A 1 51.47 -32.15 22.10
CA MET A 1 51.43 -30.84 21.41
C MET A 1 50.15 -30.56 20.60
N ALA A 2 49.28 -31.55 20.31
CA ALA A 2 48.03 -31.32 19.55
C ALA A 2 46.89 -30.66 20.36
N ILE A 3 46.82 -30.89 21.67
CA ILE A 3 45.76 -30.34 22.55
C ILE A 3 45.87 -28.81 22.72
N MET A 4 47.08 -28.26 22.63
CA MET A 4 47.33 -26.82 22.78
C MET A 4 46.89 -26.01 21.55
N HIS A 5 46.92 -26.60 20.34
CA HIS A 5 46.41 -25.96 19.12
C HIS A 5 44.87 -25.94 19.06
N LEU A 6 44.19 -26.93 19.63
CA LEU A 6 42.73 -26.96 19.70
C LEU A 6 42.18 -25.93 20.71
N TYR A 7 42.89 -25.69 21.82
CA TYR A 7 42.54 -24.65 22.79
C TYR A 7 42.72 -23.23 22.23
N LEU A 8 43.75 -22.97 21.43
CA LEU A 8 43.97 -21.66 20.78
C LEU A 8 42.94 -21.33 19.69
N LEU A 9 42.30 -22.34 19.09
CA LEU A 9 41.18 -22.16 18.15
C LEU A 9 39.84 -21.88 18.84
N LEU A 10 39.64 -22.34 20.08
CA LEU A 10 38.45 -22.10 20.88
C LEU A 10 38.49 -20.78 21.68
N LEU A 11 39.68 -20.21 21.91
CA LEU A 11 39.89 -19.05 22.80
C LEU A 11 39.70 -17.66 22.15
N ASN A 12 39.42 -17.57 20.85
CA ASN A 12 39.32 -16.27 20.14
C ASN A 12 37.99 -16.05 19.41
N GLN A 13 36.94 -16.81 19.75
CA GLN A 13 35.59 -16.52 19.26
C GLN A 13 34.94 -15.48 20.17
N ILE A 14 34.74 -14.28 19.64
CA ILE A 14 33.93 -13.28 20.31
C ILE A 14 32.50 -13.79 20.48
N PRO A 15 31.76 -13.35 21.51
CA PRO A 15 30.34 -13.62 21.61
C PRO A 15 29.60 -13.11 20.36
N ALA A 16 28.59 -13.86 19.88
CA ALA A 16 27.77 -13.41 18.74
C ALA A 16 27.07 -12.07 19.02
N THR A 17 26.77 -11.79 20.29
CA THR A 17 26.22 -10.51 20.74
C THR A 17 27.13 -9.35 20.37
N GLU A 18 28.46 -9.50 20.49
CA GLU A 18 29.41 -8.45 20.17
C GLU A 18 29.40 -8.10 18.68
N ALA A 19 29.41 -9.11 17.80
CA ALA A 19 29.33 -8.89 16.35
C ALA A 19 28.02 -8.20 15.95
N LEU A 20 26.89 -8.65 16.52
CA LEU A 20 25.58 -8.06 16.27
C LEU A 20 25.47 -6.63 16.83
N ASP A 21 26.09 -6.35 17.98
CA ASP A 21 26.11 -5.01 18.57
C ASP A 21 26.93 -4.02 17.74
N ARG A 22 27.99 -4.47 17.06
CA ARG A 22 28.68 -3.64 16.06
C ARG A 22 27.75 -3.24 14.93
N TYR A 23 26.92 -4.15 14.42
CA TYR A 23 25.92 -3.82 13.41
C TYR A 23 24.89 -2.81 13.93
N VAL A 24 24.39 -2.99 15.15
CA VAL A 24 23.48 -2.04 15.80
C VAL A 24 24.11 -0.65 15.92
N ALA A 25 25.36 -0.57 16.39
CA ALA A 25 26.09 0.68 16.51
C ALA A 25 26.31 1.34 15.15
N PHE A 26 26.72 0.57 14.15
CA PHE A 26 26.86 1.02 12.77
C PHE A 26 25.54 1.61 12.24
N ARG A 27 24.43 0.88 12.35
CA ARG A 27 23.11 1.34 11.88
C ARG A 27 22.60 2.57 12.62
N LYS A 28 22.90 2.72 13.91
CA LYS A 28 22.49 3.88 14.72
C LYS A 28 23.38 5.11 14.55
N SER A 29 24.53 4.99 13.88
CA SER A 29 25.47 6.10 13.66
C SER A 29 24.96 7.20 12.70
N GLY A 30 23.82 6.97 12.03
CA GLY A 30 23.18 7.94 11.14
C GLY A 30 21.73 7.59 10.81
N ALA A 31 21.04 8.49 10.12
CA ALA A 31 19.64 8.31 9.78
C ALA A 31 19.42 7.64 8.41
N TYR A 32 20.42 7.73 7.53
CA TYR A 32 20.37 7.19 6.17
C TYR A 32 21.32 6.01 6.03
N VAL A 33 20.84 4.89 5.50
CA VAL A 33 21.65 3.76 5.05
C VAL A 33 21.60 3.69 3.53
N SER A 34 22.73 3.41 2.91
CA SER A 34 22.76 2.97 1.52
C SER A 34 23.55 1.67 1.38
N ALA A 35 23.12 0.83 0.47
CA ALA A 35 23.78 -0.43 0.18
C ALA A 35 23.70 -0.78 -1.30
N ASP A 36 24.81 -1.29 -1.82
CA ASP A 36 24.85 -2.01 -3.08
C ASP A 36 24.93 -3.49 -2.78
N PHE A 37 24.18 -4.29 -3.52
CA PHE A 37 24.12 -5.71 -3.27
C PHE A 37 23.96 -6.54 -4.54
N ASN A 38 24.51 -7.75 -4.51
CA ASN A 38 24.24 -8.80 -5.48
C ASN A 38 23.47 -9.89 -4.74
N MET A 39 22.39 -10.36 -5.34
CA MET A 39 21.48 -11.29 -4.71
C MET A 39 21.40 -12.57 -5.54
N LYS A 40 21.45 -13.73 -4.88
CA LYS A 40 21.27 -15.05 -5.51
C LYS A 40 20.01 -15.73 -5.01
N ILE A 41 19.17 -16.19 -5.94
CA ILE A 41 17.89 -16.85 -5.65
C ILE A 41 17.62 -17.90 -6.70
N GLY A 42 17.51 -19.17 -6.30
CA GLY A 42 17.08 -20.25 -7.22
C GLY A 42 17.88 -20.32 -8.54
N GLY A 43 19.17 -20.02 -8.51
CA GLY A 43 20.05 -20.00 -9.70
C GLY A 43 20.10 -18.66 -10.45
N TYR A 44 19.24 -17.71 -10.11
CA TYR A 44 19.26 -16.36 -10.68
C TYR A 44 20.13 -15.43 -9.83
N SER A 45 20.82 -14.50 -10.49
CA SER A 45 21.58 -13.44 -9.85
C SER A 45 21.03 -12.08 -10.24
N LEU A 46 20.89 -11.18 -9.27
CA LEU A 46 20.34 -9.86 -9.48
C LEU A 46 21.16 -8.80 -8.75
N LYS A 47 21.42 -7.66 -9.40
CA LYS A 47 22.13 -6.55 -8.78
C LYS A 47 21.13 -5.52 -8.28
N GLY A 48 21.34 -5.00 -7.08
CA GLY A 48 20.50 -3.99 -6.51
C GLY A 48 21.28 -2.88 -5.83
N THR A 49 20.66 -1.71 -5.75
CA THR A 49 21.07 -0.64 -4.85
C THR A 49 19.86 -0.22 -4.04
N THR A 50 20.10 0.20 -2.79
CA THR A 50 19.04 0.70 -1.92
C THR A 50 19.52 1.90 -1.11
N GLY A 51 18.58 2.79 -0.83
CA GLY A 51 18.72 3.88 0.13
C GLY A 51 17.54 3.85 1.08
N LEU A 52 17.79 3.99 2.38
CA LEU A 52 16.77 3.94 3.42
C LEU A 52 17.03 5.04 4.44
N GLU A 53 16.07 5.95 4.60
CA GLU A 53 16.07 6.91 5.71
C GLU A 53 15.06 6.47 6.77
N LYS A 54 15.58 5.85 7.84
CA LYS A 54 14.79 5.25 8.91
C LYS A 54 13.64 4.40 8.33
N THR A 55 12.41 4.66 8.76
CA THR A 55 11.18 4.03 8.26
C THR A 55 10.35 5.01 7.42
N ARG A 56 10.93 6.12 6.92
CA ARG A 56 10.16 7.18 6.22
C ARG A 56 10.35 7.19 4.71
N ARG A 57 11.57 6.99 4.22
CA ARG A 57 11.90 7.05 2.80
C ARG A 57 12.76 5.88 2.36
N MET A 58 12.42 5.28 1.23
CA MET A 58 13.14 4.15 0.66
C MET A 58 13.25 4.32 -0.84
N ILE A 59 14.38 3.93 -1.40
CA ILE A 59 14.52 3.67 -2.82
C ILE A 59 15.21 2.32 -2.99
N VAL A 60 14.74 1.52 -3.94
CA VAL A 60 15.43 0.32 -4.39
C VAL A 60 15.50 0.35 -5.91
N ARG A 61 16.66 -0.01 -6.44
CA ARG A 61 16.89 -0.19 -7.87
C ARG A 61 17.39 -1.59 -8.10
N TYR A 62 16.87 -2.26 -9.12
CA TYR A 62 17.23 -3.61 -9.51
C TYR A 62 17.66 -3.65 -10.97
N SER A 63 18.70 -4.43 -11.25
CA SER A 63 19.19 -4.65 -12.61
C SER A 63 19.69 -6.09 -12.81
N ALA A 64 19.23 -6.76 -13.88
CA ALA A 64 19.70 -8.08 -14.31
C ALA A 64 19.12 -8.48 -15.68
N ASN A 65 19.91 -8.97 -16.64
CA ASN A 65 19.41 -9.62 -17.87
C ASN A 65 18.21 -8.91 -18.54
N GLY A 66 18.31 -7.60 -18.77
CA GLY A 66 17.23 -6.80 -19.37
C GLY A 66 16.22 -6.24 -18.36
N LEU A 67 16.16 -6.75 -17.13
CA LEU A 67 15.46 -6.09 -16.02
C LEU A 67 16.18 -4.80 -15.65
N ASN A 68 15.41 -3.72 -15.56
CA ASN A 68 15.80 -2.48 -14.93
C ASN A 68 14.56 -1.92 -14.23
N TYR A 69 14.55 -1.98 -12.90
CA TYR A 69 13.39 -1.68 -12.07
C TYR A 69 13.76 -0.68 -10.98
N VAL A 70 12.84 0.23 -10.68
CA VAL A 70 12.98 1.20 -9.58
C VAL A 70 11.70 1.20 -8.75
N LEU A 71 11.85 1.20 -7.43
CA LEU A 71 10.79 1.58 -6.50
C LEU A 71 11.30 2.71 -5.63
N SER A 72 10.57 3.82 -5.57
CA SER A 72 10.76 4.88 -4.59
C SER A 72 9.50 5.03 -3.74
N MET A 73 9.69 5.16 -2.43
CA MET A 73 8.63 5.37 -1.45
C MET A 73 9.00 6.54 -0.54
N THR A 74 8.06 7.47 -0.41
CA THR A 74 8.14 8.66 0.45
C THR A 74 6.80 8.82 1.19
N PRO A 75 6.73 9.66 2.23
CA PRO A 75 5.45 9.96 2.89
C PRO A 75 4.39 10.52 1.95
N GLU A 76 4.81 11.23 0.91
CA GLU A 76 3.91 11.93 -0.01
C GLU A 76 3.46 11.03 -1.18
N ARG A 77 4.34 10.17 -1.69
CA ARG A 77 4.06 9.31 -2.85
C ARG A 77 4.89 8.04 -2.89
N TYR A 78 4.42 7.07 -3.67
CA TYR A 78 5.26 5.99 -4.18
C TYR A 78 5.30 6.00 -5.72
N ILE A 79 6.40 5.50 -6.27
CA ILE A 79 6.58 5.27 -7.71
C ILE A 79 7.30 3.94 -7.90
N GLU A 80 6.72 3.07 -8.73
CA GLU A 80 7.35 1.87 -9.28
C GLU A 80 7.56 2.07 -10.78
N LEU A 81 8.75 1.75 -11.29
CA LEU A 81 9.10 1.84 -12.70
C LEU A 81 9.64 0.48 -13.18
N ASP A 82 9.07 -0.05 -14.24
CA ASP A 82 9.67 -1.09 -15.07
C ASP A 82 10.20 -0.43 -16.35
N HIS A 83 11.52 -0.30 -16.44
CA HIS A 83 12.15 0.34 -17.59
C HIS A 83 12.16 -0.52 -18.85
N LEU A 84 12.05 -1.85 -18.73
CA LEU A 84 11.99 -2.73 -19.89
C LEU A 84 10.63 -2.62 -20.57
N GLY A 85 9.56 -2.72 -19.77
CA GLY A 85 8.19 -2.57 -20.25
C GLY A 85 7.82 -1.12 -20.61
N LYS A 86 8.59 -0.12 -20.17
CA LYS A 86 8.20 1.30 -20.15
C LYS A 86 6.86 1.49 -19.43
N VAL A 87 6.71 0.82 -18.29
CA VAL A 87 5.49 0.83 -17.49
C VAL A 87 5.78 1.43 -16.12
N TYR A 88 4.83 2.16 -15.55
CA TYR A 88 4.93 2.67 -14.18
C TYR A 88 3.68 2.41 -13.35
N ASP A 89 3.81 2.38 -12.03
CA ASP A 89 2.71 2.45 -11.08
C ASP A 89 3.00 3.55 -10.06
N GLU A 90 1.98 4.31 -9.68
CA GLU A 90 2.13 5.43 -8.74
C GLU A 90 0.88 5.60 -7.87
N GLY A 91 1.04 6.36 -6.79
CA GLY A 91 -0.07 6.77 -5.94
C GLY A 91 0.41 7.29 -4.60
N GLU A 92 -0.50 7.33 -3.63
CA GLU A 92 -0.25 7.96 -2.33
C GLU A 92 0.83 7.24 -1.52
N GLY A 93 1.65 8.05 -0.84
CA GLY A 93 2.67 7.57 0.08
C GLY A 93 2.08 7.04 1.39
N SER A 94 2.96 6.66 2.31
CA SER A 94 2.58 6.25 3.66
C SER A 94 3.52 6.91 4.66
N PRO A 95 3.02 7.40 5.81
CA PRO A 95 3.86 8.02 6.85
C PRO A 95 4.96 7.08 7.38
N GLU A 96 4.72 5.77 7.30
CA GLU A 96 5.69 4.72 7.59
C GLU A 96 5.87 3.78 6.40
N ILE A 97 7.09 3.31 6.19
CA ILE A 97 7.41 2.28 5.20
C ILE A 97 7.03 0.93 5.75
N GLY A 98 5.93 0.39 5.23
CA GLY A 98 5.69 -1.05 5.17
C GLY A 98 6.18 -1.60 3.83
N PHE A 99 6.54 -2.89 3.79
CA PHE A 99 6.88 -3.53 2.53
C PHE A 99 5.62 -3.64 1.66
N ARG A 100 5.48 -2.72 0.70
CA ARG A 100 4.38 -2.75 -0.25
C ARG A 100 4.57 -3.93 -1.20
N LYS A 101 3.48 -4.67 -1.46
CA LYS A 101 3.46 -5.62 -2.57
C LYS A 101 3.62 -4.84 -3.89
N SER A 102 4.71 -5.11 -4.60
CA SER A 102 4.92 -4.52 -5.93
C SER A 102 3.81 -4.95 -6.89
N ASN A 103 3.37 -4.00 -7.71
CA ASN A 103 2.43 -4.26 -8.80
C ASN A 103 3.17 -4.65 -10.09
N LEU A 104 4.42 -4.20 -10.29
CA LEU A 104 5.17 -4.43 -11.52
C LEU A 104 6.19 -5.58 -11.43
N PHE A 105 6.82 -5.76 -10.27
CA PHE A 105 7.97 -6.64 -10.12
C PHE A 105 7.83 -7.59 -8.92
N SER A 106 7.44 -8.83 -9.21
CA SER A 106 7.29 -9.88 -8.19
C SER A 106 8.60 -10.22 -7.45
N GLY A 107 9.76 -9.90 -8.04
CA GLY A 107 11.06 -10.04 -7.40
C GLY A 107 11.30 -9.03 -6.28
N LEU A 108 10.45 -8.01 -6.09
CA LEU A 108 10.61 -7.09 -4.96
C LEU A 108 10.56 -7.82 -3.61
N LYS A 109 9.82 -8.93 -3.51
CA LYS A 109 9.73 -9.79 -2.31
C LYS A 109 11.08 -10.28 -1.78
N THR A 110 12.14 -10.15 -2.57
CA THR A 110 13.48 -10.64 -2.27
C THR A 110 14.42 -9.52 -1.81
N TYR A 111 13.89 -8.32 -1.58
CA TYR A 111 14.64 -7.22 -0.98
C TYR A 111 15.28 -7.65 0.35
N PRO A 112 16.50 -7.17 0.67
CA PRO A 112 17.14 -7.38 1.97
C PRO A 112 16.37 -6.65 3.10
N SER A 113 15.23 -7.20 3.50
CA SER A 113 14.30 -6.62 4.48
C SER A 113 14.93 -6.40 5.86
N TRP A 114 15.97 -7.16 6.20
CA TRP A 114 16.76 -6.95 7.40
C TRP A 114 17.43 -5.56 7.48
N LEU A 115 17.48 -4.79 6.38
CA LEU A 115 17.94 -3.40 6.38
C LEU A 115 16.97 -2.42 7.05
N PHE A 116 15.66 -2.74 7.10
CA PHE A 116 14.66 -1.92 7.78
C PHE A 116 14.92 -1.83 9.27
N ASP A 117 15.43 -2.91 9.84
CA ASP A 117 15.77 -2.98 11.25
C ASP A 117 17.22 -2.55 11.50
N SER A 118 17.38 -1.75 12.55
CA SER A 118 18.71 -1.42 13.07
C SER A 118 19.38 -2.59 13.80
N ASP A 119 18.65 -3.68 14.03
CA ASP A 119 19.14 -4.88 14.71
C ASP A 119 18.90 -6.12 13.84
N PHE A 120 19.98 -6.76 13.38
CA PHE A 120 19.92 -7.94 12.53
C PHE A 120 19.30 -9.15 13.24
N ARG A 121 19.23 -9.16 14.58
CA ARG A 121 18.56 -10.22 15.34
C ARG A 121 17.11 -10.42 14.91
N LYS A 122 16.43 -9.34 14.48
CA LYS A 122 15.05 -9.37 13.98
C LYS A 122 14.88 -10.06 12.62
N ALA A 123 15.97 -10.42 11.95
CA ALA A 123 15.89 -11.30 10.79
C ALA A 123 15.51 -12.74 11.17
N ALA A 124 15.70 -13.13 12.44
CA ALA A 124 15.27 -14.41 12.99
C ALA A 124 13.95 -14.28 13.77
N PRO A 125 13.24 -15.40 14.03
CA PRO A 125 12.12 -15.40 14.96
C PRO A 125 12.50 -14.92 16.37
N ASP A 126 11.52 -14.40 17.11
CA ASP A 126 11.73 -13.94 18.48
C ASP A 126 12.31 -15.04 19.38
N GLY A 127 13.31 -14.68 20.18
CA GLY A 127 14.01 -15.62 21.07
C GLY A 127 15.06 -16.49 20.38
N ALA A 128 15.28 -16.35 19.07
CA ALA A 128 16.32 -17.11 18.37
C ALA A 128 17.73 -16.76 18.87
N MET A 129 18.54 -17.80 19.13
CA MET A 129 19.89 -17.66 19.64
C MET A 129 20.90 -17.59 18.48
N PHE A 130 21.78 -16.60 18.52
CA PHE A 130 22.87 -16.44 17.55
C PHE A 130 24.18 -16.99 18.09
N GLN A 131 24.98 -17.57 17.20
CA GLN A 131 26.32 -18.10 17.50
C GLN A 131 27.31 -17.63 16.44
N VAL A 132 28.56 -17.40 16.83
CA VAL A 132 29.65 -17.22 15.87
C VAL A 132 30.06 -18.60 15.39
N ILE A 133 29.92 -18.86 14.09
CA ILE A 133 30.23 -20.15 13.47
C ILE A 133 31.58 -20.16 12.75
N GLY A 134 32.25 -19.01 12.65
CA GLY A 134 33.55 -18.89 12.04
C GLY A 134 33.93 -17.45 11.70
N LYS A 135 35.00 -17.32 10.92
CA LYS A 135 35.41 -16.06 10.31
C LYS A 135 35.66 -16.27 8.83
N GLU A 136 35.41 -15.26 8.02
CA GLU A 136 35.74 -15.26 6.60
C GLU A 136 36.27 -13.90 6.18
N THR A 137 37.03 -13.86 5.08
CA THR A 137 37.47 -12.60 4.48
C THR A 137 36.60 -12.29 3.26
N LEU A 138 35.86 -11.20 3.31
CA LEU A 138 35.04 -10.69 2.21
C LEU A 138 35.47 -9.27 1.87
N ASP A 139 35.71 -9.00 0.59
CA ASP A 139 36.11 -7.68 0.08
C ASP A 139 37.24 -7.02 0.90
N GLY A 140 38.24 -7.82 1.26
CA GLY A 140 39.40 -7.40 2.06
C GLY A 140 39.14 -7.16 3.55
N SER A 141 37.91 -7.38 4.03
CA SER A 141 37.52 -7.26 5.43
C SER A 141 37.41 -8.64 6.09
N VAL A 142 37.97 -8.80 7.28
CA VAL A 142 37.73 -10.00 8.11
C VAL A 142 36.38 -9.83 8.80
N CYS A 143 35.49 -10.79 8.58
CA CYS A 143 34.13 -10.79 9.08
C CYS A 143 33.92 -11.95 10.05
N ASP A 144 33.21 -11.69 11.15
CA ASP A 144 32.68 -12.74 12.01
C ASP A 144 31.39 -13.28 11.38
N LEU A 145 31.30 -14.60 11.24
CA LEU A 145 30.13 -15.29 10.73
C LEU A 145 29.18 -15.59 11.89
N VAL A 146 28.07 -14.87 11.95
CA VAL A 146 27.01 -15.12 12.94
C VAL A 146 25.86 -15.87 12.29
N ARG A 147 25.37 -16.92 12.95
CA ARG A 147 24.22 -17.70 12.48
C ARG A 147 23.25 -17.97 13.62
N SER A 148 21.96 -17.94 13.31
CA SER A 148 20.90 -18.50 14.14
C SER A 148 20.14 -19.55 13.33
N ASN A 149 19.99 -20.75 13.90
CA ASN A 149 19.10 -21.78 13.36
C ASN A 149 17.80 -21.74 14.15
N PHE A 150 16.67 -21.95 13.48
CA PHE A 150 15.35 -21.92 14.12
C PHE A 150 14.43 -23.01 13.57
N ASP A 151 13.49 -23.43 14.41
CA ASP A 151 12.38 -24.34 14.09
C ASP A 151 11.13 -23.84 14.84
N VAL A 152 10.26 -23.11 14.16
CA VAL A 152 9.08 -22.44 14.72
C VAL A 152 7.88 -22.59 13.80
N HIS A 153 6.71 -22.88 14.34
CA HIS A 153 5.42 -22.87 13.62
C HIS A 153 5.48 -23.54 12.22
N GLN A 154 6.00 -24.78 12.15
CA GLN A 154 6.19 -25.56 10.91
C GLN A 154 7.24 -25.01 9.93
N SER A 155 8.00 -23.99 10.30
CA SER A 155 9.08 -23.41 9.52
C SER A 155 10.42 -23.70 10.18
N LYS A 156 11.34 -24.32 9.45
CA LYS A 156 12.72 -24.57 9.88
C LYS A 156 13.70 -23.86 8.96
N GLY A 157 14.80 -23.36 9.52
CA GLY A 157 15.70 -22.55 8.73
C GLY A 157 16.88 -22.00 9.50
N PHE A 158 17.57 -21.08 8.85
CA PHE A 158 18.60 -20.27 9.48
C PHE A 158 18.64 -18.87 8.88
N VAL A 159 19.13 -17.95 9.69
CA VAL A 159 19.66 -16.66 9.22
C VAL A 159 21.13 -16.58 9.56
N GLU A 160 21.92 -16.01 8.66
CA GLU A 160 23.35 -15.83 8.80
C GLU A 160 23.78 -14.46 8.29
N ALA A 161 24.76 -13.86 8.95
CA ALA A 161 25.44 -12.66 8.47
C ALA A 161 26.95 -12.74 8.66
N ALA A 162 27.69 -12.17 7.72
CA ALA A 162 29.12 -11.90 7.83
C ALA A 162 29.31 -10.41 8.20
N ILE A 163 29.72 -10.15 9.45
CA ILE A 163 29.81 -8.79 10.01
C ILE A 163 31.27 -8.42 10.27
N ASP A 164 31.73 -7.31 9.68
CA ASP A 164 33.10 -6.85 9.87
C ASP A 164 33.33 -6.12 11.21
N GLY A 165 34.59 -5.77 11.48
CA GLY A 165 34.97 -5.01 12.68
C GLY A 165 34.37 -3.60 12.77
N LYS A 166 33.78 -3.06 11.69
CA LYS A 166 33.07 -1.78 11.67
C LYS A 166 31.54 -1.95 11.80
N GLY A 167 31.04 -3.17 11.90
CA GLY A 167 29.62 -3.47 11.98
C GLY A 167 28.90 -3.52 10.62
N ARG A 168 29.62 -3.54 9.50
CA ARG A 168 29.00 -3.66 8.17
C ARG A 168 28.72 -5.12 7.88
N ILE A 169 27.53 -5.40 7.35
CA ILE A 169 27.20 -6.73 6.81
C ILE A 169 27.73 -6.79 5.38
N HIS A 170 28.58 -7.76 5.10
CA HIS A 170 29.13 -8.05 3.75
C HIS A 170 28.40 -9.20 3.05
N ARG A 171 27.81 -10.09 3.82
CA ARG A 171 26.94 -11.16 3.33
C ARG A 171 25.82 -11.40 4.31
N ALA A 172 24.61 -11.61 3.81
CA ALA A 172 23.49 -12.11 4.58
C ALA A 172 22.86 -13.30 3.85
N ASN A 173 22.45 -14.33 4.59
CA ASN A 173 21.80 -15.50 4.03
C ASN A 173 20.59 -15.87 4.89
N ILE A 174 19.43 -16.04 4.25
CA ILE A 174 18.19 -16.46 4.91
C ILE A 174 17.67 -17.68 4.16
N VAL A 175 17.56 -18.80 4.86
CA VAL A 175 16.99 -20.04 4.34
C VAL A 175 15.84 -20.46 5.23
N VAL A 176 14.65 -20.61 4.65
CA VAL A 176 13.43 -21.03 5.35
C VAL A 176 12.79 -22.15 4.57
N ALA A 177 12.45 -23.24 5.24
CA ALA A 177 11.69 -24.34 4.68
C ALA A 177 10.41 -24.53 5.51
N ASN A 178 9.26 -24.61 4.84
CA ASN A 178 7.95 -24.84 5.42
C ASN A 178 7.13 -25.80 4.52
N PRO A 179 5.90 -26.19 4.88
CA PRO A 179 5.10 -27.12 4.06
C PRO A 179 4.82 -26.62 2.64
N MET A 180 4.87 -25.30 2.41
CA MET A 180 4.64 -24.69 1.09
C MET A 180 5.90 -24.66 0.21
N GLY A 181 7.08 -24.93 0.77
CA GLY A 181 8.33 -25.00 0.01
C GLY A 181 9.54 -24.46 0.76
N ARG A 182 10.62 -24.25 0.01
CA ARG A 182 11.89 -23.73 0.51
C ARG A 182 12.24 -22.41 -0.16
N TYR A 183 12.54 -21.42 0.66
CA TYR A 183 13.04 -20.10 0.26
C TYR A 183 14.51 -20.01 0.68
N ALA A 184 15.37 -19.53 -0.21
CA ALA A 184 16.77 -19.30 0.06
C ALA A 184 17.19 -18.00 -0.64
N TYR A 185 17.63 -17.04 0.16
CA TYR A 185 18.07 -15.73 -0.29
C TYR A 185 19.49 -15.51 0.22
N GLU A 186 20.41 -15.25 -0.70
CA GLU A 186 21.76 -14.84 -0.36
C GLU A 186 22.01 -13.44 -0.94
N TRP A 187 22.44 -12.51 -0.09
CA TRP A 187 22.84 -11.17 -0.47
C TRP A 187 24.33 -10.99 -0.18
N PHE A 188 25.09 -10.60 -1.19
CA PHE A 188 26.45 -10.09 -1.08
C PHE A 188 26.38 -8.56 -1.13
N VAL A 189 26.92 -7.89 -0.12
CA VAL A 189 26.77 -6.45 0.10
C VAL A 189 28.15 -5.78 0.07
N PRO A 190 28.76 -5.60 -1.12
CA PRO A 190 30.13 -5.09 -1.25
C PRO A 190 30.29 -3.64 -0.77
N ARG A 191 29.20 -2.88 -0.74
CA ARG A 191 29.19 -1.50 -0.23
C ARG A 191 27.98 -1.29 0.65
N MET A 192 28.24 -0.90 1.90
CA MET A 192 27.24 -0.44 2.85
C MET A 192 27.77 0.78 3.58
N SER A 193 26.97 1.83 3.66
CA SER A 193 27.33 3.08 4.33
C SER A 193 26.15 3.65 5.12
N VAL A 194 26.49 4.43 6.15
CA VAL A 194 25.54 5.18 6.97
C VAL A 194 25.95 6.65 6.94
N SER A 195 24.98 7.57 6.85
CA SER A 195 25.19 9.00 6.97
C SER A 195 24.12 9.67 7.82
N ALA A 196 24.45 10.85 8.36
CA ALA A 196 23.53 11.62 9.20
C ALA A 196 22.27 12.06 8.44
N THR A 197 22.41 12.41 7.16
CA THR A 197 21.33 12.83 6.27
C THR A 197 21.42 12.10 4.93
N ALA A 198 20.27 11.89 4.29
CA ALA A 198 20.22 11.41 2.93
C ALA A 198 20.60 12.53 1.93
N PRO A 199 21.24 12.21 0.80
CA PRO A 199 21.36 13.13 -0.32
C PRO A 199 20.00 13.69 -0.76
N ALA A 200 19.97 14.95 -1.24
CA ALA A 200 18.72 15.66 -1.57
C ALA A 200 17.86 14.92 -2.61
N ASP A 201 18.49 14.20 -3.52
CA ASP A 201 17.90 13.45 -4.63
C ASP A 201 17.89 11.94 -4.41
N ALA A 202 18.29 11.45 -3.23
CA ALA A 202 18.45 10.02 -2.95
C ALA A 202 17.17 9.22 -3.25
N PHE A 203 16.01 9.79 -2.98
CA PHE A 203 14.70 9.15 -3.15
C PHE A 203 13.94 9.63 -4.41
N ARG A 204 14.58 10.42 -5.27
CA ARG A 204 13.93 10.88 -6.50
C ARG A 204 13.82 9.73 -7.50
N ALA A 205 12.59 9.45 -7.90
CA ALA A 205 12.25 8.65 -9.07
C ALA A 205 11.29 9.48 -9.92
N GLU A 206 11.57 9.57 -11.21
CA GLU A 206 10.75 10.31 -12.18
C GLU A 206 10.27 9.35 -13.24
N ILE A 207 9.01 9.51 -13.63
CA ILE A 207 8.42 8.74 -14.72
C ILE A 207 9.00 9.31 -16.01
N PRO A 208 9.78 8.55 -16.79
CA PRO A 208 10.36 9.05 -18.02
C PRO A 208 9.30 9.22 -19.11
N ASP A 209 9.60 10.07 -20.10
CA ASP A 209 8.73 10.25 -21.26
C ASP A 209 8.48 8.94 -22.01
N GLY A 210 7.24 8.76 -22.45
CA GLY A 210 6.80 7.57 -23.20
C GLY A 210 6.51 6.34 -22.33
N TYR A 211 6.47 6.48 -21.01
CA TYR A 211 6.00 5.43 -20.11
C TYR A 211 4.47 5.44 -20.02
N VAL A 212 3.89 4.24 -19.85
CA VAL A 212 2.44 4.07 -19.69
C VAL A 212 2.11 3.58 -18.28
N PRO A 213 0.98 4.01 -17.69
CA PRO A 213 0.58 3.52 -16.38
C PRO A 213 0.20 2.04 -16.47
N TYR A 214 0.62 1.26 -15.49
CA TYR A 214 0.37 -0.19 -15.38
C TYR A 214 -1.11 -0.51 -15.26
N LYS A 215 -1.82 0.34 -14.52
CA LYS A 215 -3.26 0.31 -14.36
C LYS A 215 -3.76 1.72 -14.57
N LEU A 216 -4.96 1.84 -15.11
CA LEU A 216 -5.66 3.12 -15.08
C LEU A 216 -5.77 3.57 -13.61
N PRO A 217 -5.66 4.88 -13.33
CA PRO A 217 -5.90 5.40 -12.00
C PRO A 217 -7.21 4.81 -11.49
N TRP A 218 -7.15 4.07 -10.39
CA TRP A 218 -8.35 3.57 -9.75
C TRP A 218 -9.07 4.80 -9.21
N LYS A 219 -9.95 5.41 -10.01
CA LYS A 219 -10.98 6.27 -9.45
C LYS A 219 -11.83 5.34 -8.59
N ASP A 220 -12.04 5.73 -7.34
CA ASP A 220 -13.01 5.06 -6.49
C ASP A 220 -14.27 4.86 -7.34
N GLY A 221 -14.67 3.59 -7.48
CA GLY A 221 -15.87 3.26 -8.23
C GLY A 221 -17.09 3.96 -7.60
N PRO A 222 -18.22 4.01 -8.31
CA PRO A 222 -19.47 4.51 -7.72
C PRO A 222 -19.70 3.90 -6.34
N VAL A 223 -20.25 4.70 -5.41
CA VAL A 223 -20.66 4.21 -4.08
C VAL A 223 -21.38 2.88 -4.20
N GLN A 224 -21.00 1.90 -3.38
CA GLN A 224 -21.56 0.56 -3.41
C GLN A 224 -22.47 0.30 -2.21
N ALA A 225 -23.40 -0.65 -2.34
CA ALA A 225 -24.17 -1.13 -1.20
C ALA A 225 -23.24 -1.61 -0.07
N GLY A 226 -23.56 -1.25 1.17
CA GLY A 226 -22.73 -1.47 2.35
C GLY A 226 -21.75 -0.33 2.66
N SER A 227 -21.50 0.59 1.72
CA SER A 227 -20.56 1.70 1.91
C SER A 227 -21.18 2.85 2.71
N LYS A 228 -20.33 3.61 3.41
CA LYS A 228 -20.76 4.88 4.02
C LYS A 228 -20.87 5.97 2.96
N PHE A 229 -21.99 6.70 2.98
CA PHE A 229 -22.22 7.85 2.12
C PHE A 229 -21.68 9.14 2.77
N PRO A 230 -21.07 10.06 2.03
CA PRO A 230 -20.61 11.33 2.58
C PRO A 230 -21.80 12.23 2.93
N LEU A 231 -22.09 12.39 4.23
CA LEU A 231 -23.28 13.12 4.70
C LEU A 231 -23.08 14.63 4.88
N ASN A 232 -21.84 15.10 4.94
CA ASN A 232 -21.51 16.50 5.26
C ASN A 232 -21.04 17.26 4.02
N GLY A 233 -21.29 18.57 3.99
CA GLY A 233 -20.79 19.47 2.94
C GLY A 233 -21.78 19.75 1.79
N TRP A 234 -22.92 19.06 1.75
CA TRP A 234 -23.98 19.34 0.80
C TRP A 234 -24.64 20.70 1.04
N VAL A 235 -24.95 21.41 -0.03
CA VAL A 235 -25.64 22.71 0.01
C VAL A 235 -27.05 22.55 -0.56
N GLY A 236 -28.05 23.14 0.09
CA GLY A 236 -29.44 23.11 -0.40
C GLY A 236 -29.67 24.12 -1.53
N ALA A 237 -30.78 23.97 -2.26
CA ALA A 237 -31.15 24.78 -3.43
C ALA A 237 -31.02 26.32 -3.29
N HIS A 238 -31.11 26.86 -2.07
CA HIS A 238 -30.96 28.30 -1.78
C HIS A 238 -29.61 28.69 -1.16
N GLY A 239 -28.56 27.89 -1.36
CA GLY A 239 -27.21 28.19 -0.87
C GLY A 239 -27.01 27.97 0.64
N LYS A 240 -28.03 27.49 1.36
CA LYS A 240 -27.92 27.18 2.78
C LYS A 240 -27.28 25.80 2.98
N PRO A 241 -26.37 25.63 3.96
CA PRO A 241 -25.86 24.30 4.33
C PRO A 241 -27.01 23.33 4.59
N SER A 242 -26.96 22.14 3.99
CA SER A 242 -27.95 21.10 4.22
C SER A 242 -27.48 20.14 5.31
N ASN A 243 -28.35 19.87 6.28
CA ASN A 243 -28.11 18.83 7.29
C ASN A 243 -28.67 17.50 6.80
N LEU A 244 -27.92 16.79 5.94
CA LEU A 244 -28.34 15.50 5.41
C LEU A 244 -28.51 14.45 6.52
N VAL A 245 -27.65 14.50 7.56
CA VAL A 245 -27.75 13.63 8.75
C VAL A 245 -29.12 13.74 9.39
N GLY A 246 -29.61 14.97 9.60
CA GLY A 246 -30.95 15.22 10.15
C GLY A 246 -32.07 14.72 9.24
N LYS A 247 -31.93 14.87 7.92
CA LYS A 247 -32.94 14.44 6.93
C LYS A 247 -33.11 12.92 6.85
N ILE A 248 -32.06 12.13 7.13
CA ILE A 248 -32.12 10.66 7.09
C ILE A 248 -32.40 10.02 8.46
N ALA A 249 -32.28 10.76 9.56
CA ALA A 249 -32.36 10.21 10.91
C ALA A 249 -33.70 9.53 11.25
N SER A 250 -34.79 9.94 10.60
CA SER A 250 -36.16 9.43 10.86
C SER A 250 -36.45 8.07 10.23
N GLY A 251 -35.64 7.59 9.29
CA GLY A 251 -35.93 6.34 8.60
C GLY A 251 -35.08 6.02 7.38
N GLY A 252 -34.06 6.83 7.08
CA GLY A 252 -33.33 6.79 5.82
C GLY A 252 -33.86 7.80 4.79
N ALA A 253 -33.29 7.78 3.60
CA ALA A 253 -33.76 8.56 2.46
C ALA A 253 -33.34 7.92 1.13
N ILE A 254 -34.05 8.26 0.07
CA ILE A 254 -33.63 8.00 -1.31
C ILE A 254 -33.02 9.29 -1.85
N LEU A 255 -31.73 9.26 -2.16
CA LEU A 255 -31.07 10.33 -2.92
C LEU A 255 -31.21 10.03 -4.41
N VAL A 256 -31.57 11.04 -5.20
CA VAL A 256 -31.68 10.92 -6.65
C VAL A 256 -30.79 11.93 -7.33
N PHE A 257 -29.73 11.45 -7.97
CA PHE A 257 -28.79 12.30 -8.70
C PHE A 257 -29.33 12.60 -10.09
N LEU A 258 -29.43 13.88 -10.41
CA LEU A 258 -30.01 14.42 -11.64
C LEU A 258 -28.93 15.16 -12.43
N GLY A 259 -28.94 14.95 -13.74
CA GLY A 259 -28.00 15.57 -14.67
C GLY A 259 -28.38 17.01 -15.02
N GLU A 260 -27.66 17.57 -15.98
CA GLU A 260 -27.99 18.89 -16.58
C GLU A 260 -29.09 18.80 -17.65
N ASP A 261 -29.40 17.58 -18.12
CA ASP A 261 -30.45 17.34 -19.12
C ASP A 261 -31.85 17.45 -18.50
N GLU A 262 -32.53 18.57 -18.78
CA GLU A 262 -33.87 18.83 -18.27
C GLU A 262 -34.93 17.84 -18.78
N ASP A 263 -34.81 17.33 -20.00
CA ASP A 263 -35.80 16.42 -20.56
C ASP A 263 -35.71 15.05 -19.87
N LEU A 264 -34.49 14.57 -19.60
CA LEU A 264 -34.26 13.37 -18.79
C LEU A 264 -34.77 13.56 -17.35
N ASN A 265 -34.52 14.74 -16.77
CA ASN A 265 -35.00 15.05 -15.42
C ASN A 265 -36.55 15.11 -15.36
N ARG A 266 -37.21 15.71 -16.37
CA ARG A 266 -38.67 15.76 -16.44
C ARG A 266 -39.30 14.37 -16.53
N ARG A 267 -38.67 13.44 -17.26
CA ARG A 267 -39.16 12.05 -17.40
C ARG A 267 -39.22 11.31 -16.07
N VAL A 268 -38.30 11.57 -15.14
CA VAL A 268 -38.27 10.88 -13.84
C VAL A 268 -39.21 11.52 -12.80
N SER A 269 -39.70 12.75 -13.04
CA SER A 269 -40.57 13.49 -12.12
C SER A 269 -41.79 12.72 -11.60
N PRO A 270 -42.56 11.97 -12.43
CA PRO A 270 -43.70 11.20 -11.95
C PRO A 270 -43.31 10.15 -10.92
N ALA A 271 -42.26 9.37 -11.19
CA ALA A 271 -41.72 8.40 -10.25
C ALA A 271 -41.25 9.06 -8.94
N LEU A 272 -40.60 10.23 -9.00
CA LEU A 272 -40.20 10.97 -7.79
C LEU A 272 -41.42 11.41 -6.96
N ALA A 273 -42.49 11.84 -7.61
CA ALA A 273 -43.72 12.22 -6.92
C ALA A 273 -44.37 11.02 -6.20
N GLU A 274 -44.37 9.84 -6.82
CA GLU A 274 -44.86 8.60 -6.20
C GLU A 274 -43.99 8.13 -5.03
N LEU A 275 -42.65 8.19 -5.17
CA LEU A 275 -41.73 7.80 -4.10
C LEU A 275 -41.82 8.74 -2.90
N ARG A 276 -42.04 10.05 -3.11
CA ARG A 276 -42.20 11.03 -2.04
C ARG A 276 -43.41 10.78 -1.14
N LYS A 277 -44.41 10.01 -1.60
CA LYS A 277 -45.57 9.63 -0.78
C LYS A 277 -45.21 8.60 0.29
N VAL A 278 -44.15 7.82 0.08
CA VAL A 278 -43.79 6.66 0.91
C VAL A 278 -42.40 6.76 1.54
N ALA A 279 -41.57 7.69 1.08
CA ALA A 279 -40.19 7.86 1.54
C ALA A 279 -39.74 9.33 1.53
N THR A 280 -38.72 9.63 2.34
CA THR A 280 -37.94 10.86 2.17
C THR A 280 -37.13 10.75 0.89
N VAL A 281 -37.48 11.52 -0.14
CA VAL A 281 -36.74 11.61 -1.40
C VAL A 281 -36.06 12.96 -1.51
N LEU A 282 -34.76 12.97 -1.76
CA LEU A 282 -33.95 14.17 -1.95
C LEU A 282 -33.28 14.12 -3.31
N THR A 283 -33.47 15.13 -4.14
CA THR A 283 -32.80 15.24 -5.43
C THR A 283 -31.45 15.96 -5.28
N VAL A 284 -30.45 15.51 -6.03
CA VAL A 284 -29.08 16.00 -5.98
C VAL A 284 -28.65 16.39 -7.38
N SER A 285 -28.19 17.62 -7.59
CA SER A 285 -27.59 18.04 -8.85
C SER A 285 -26.20 17.43 -8.99
N THR A 286 -25.87 16.87 -10.17
CA THR A 286 -24.49 16.49 -10.52
C THR A 286 -23.66 17.67 -11.01
N SER A 287 -24.25 18.85 -11.13
CA SER A 287 -23.58 20.11 -11.46
C SER A 287 -23.21 20.86 -10.17
N PRO A 288 -22.14 21.70 -10.16
CA PRO A 288 -21.79 22.52 -9.00
C PRO A 288 -22.80 23.64 -8.68
N LYS A 289 -23.93 23.66 -9.39
CA LYS A 289 -25.08 24.54 -9.15
C LYS A 289 -26.34 23.70 -9.01
N THR A 290 -27.32 24.21 -8.27
CA THR A 290 -28.65 23.61 -8.23
C THR A 290 -29.29 23.72 -9.61
N ASN A 291 -29.97 22.66 -10.06
CA ASN A 291 -30.98 22.75 -11.11
C ASN A 291 -32.35 22.97 -10.45
N GLU A 292 -33.39 23.32 -11.22
CA GLU A 292 -34.72 23.63 -10.67
C GLU A 292 -35.34 22.47 -9.88
N MET A 293 -34.93 21.24 -10.18
CA MET A 293 -35.45 20.03 -9.56
C MET A 293 -34.62 19.54 -8.38
N ALA A 294 -33.41 20.07 -8.15
CA ALA A 294 -32.46 19.57 -7.16
C ALA A 294 -32.69 20.21 -5.79
N ASP A 295 -32.85 19.37 -4.77
CA ASP A 295 -32.89 19.80 -3.36
C ASP A 295 -31.48 20.15 -2.85
N LEU A 296 -30.46 19.49 -3.41
CA LEU A 296 -29.07 19.52 -2.96
C LEU A 296 -28.09 19.67 -4.13
N TYR A 297 -26.93 20.27 -3.88
CA TYR A 297 -25.79 20.26 -4.80
C TYR A 297 -24.47 20.29 -4.03
N ASP A 298 -23.37 19.97 -4.73
CA ASP A 298 -22.01 20.04 -4.22
C ASP A 298 -21.24 21.19 -4.88
N PRO A 299 -20.99 22.31 -4.19
CA PRO A 299 -20.42 23.52 -4.78
C PRO A 299 -18.99 23.34 -5.28
N ASN A 300 -18.24 22.37 -4.75
CA ASN A 300 -16.82 22.17 -5.08
C ASN A 300 -16.54 20.85 -5.83
N GLY A 301 -17.58 20.02 -6.04
CA GLY A 301 -17.50 18.76 -6.76
C GLY A 301 -16.75 17.64 -6.04
N LYS A 302 -16.20 17.85 -4.84
CA LYS A 302 -15.43 16.83 -4.13
C LYS A 302 -16.30 15.67 -3.62
N LEU A 303 -17.51 15.96 -3.17
CA LEU A 303 -18.47 14.93 -2.73
C LEU A 303 -18.96 14.14 -3.94
N LEU A 304 -19.25 14.81 -5.06
CA LEU A 304 -19.64 14.11 -6.30
C LEU A 304 -18.51 13.23 -6.84
N GLN A 305 -17.24 13.64 -6.69
CA GLN A 305 -16.09 12.80 -7.01
C GLN A 305 -15.98 11.57 -6.11
N GLN A 306 -16.25 11.71 -4.80
CA GLN A 306 -16.28 10.59 -3.86
C GLN A 306 -17.45 9.63 -4.13
N VAL A 307 -18.61 10.17 -4.54
CA VAL A 307 -19.77 9.35 -4.89
C VAL A 307 -19.58 8.64 -6.23
N ALA A 308 -18.80 9.25 -7.14
CA ALA A 308 -18.49 8.75 -8.48
C ALA A 308 -19.73 8.34 -9.29
N VAL A 309 -20.70 9.26 -9.41
CA VAL A 309 -21.97 9.04 -10.13
C VAL A 309 -21.69 8.58 -11.58
N PRO A 310 -22.04 7.34 -11.96
CA PRO A 310 -21.65 6.76 -13.25
C PRO A 310 -22.58 7.20 -14.39
N GLY A 311 -23.77 7.72 -14.05
CA GLY A 311 -24.78 8.20 -14.97
C GLY A 311 -26.00 8.73 -14.21
N THR A 312 -26.90 9.45 -14.91
CA THR A 312 -28.11 10.04 -14.33
C THR A 312 -29.37 9.57 -15.08
N PRO A 313 -30.50 9.33 -14.39
CA PRO A 313 -30.65 9.42 -12.94
C PRO A 313 -30.00 8.24 -12.21
N LEU A 314 -29.42 8.50 -11.03
CA LEU A 314 -28.94 7.47 -10.11
C LEU A 314 -29.73 7.58 -8.80
N PHE A 315 -30.32 6.48 -8.36
CA PHE A 315 -31.04 6.40 -7.09
C PHE A 315 -30.20 5.67 -6.05
N VAL A 316 -30.04 6.27 -4.88
CA VAL A 316 -29.25 5.74 -3.76
C VAL A 316 -30.14 5.72 -2.53
N HIS A 317 -30.48 4.53 -2.05
CA HIS A 317 -31.20 4.39 -0.78
C HIS A 317 -30.20 4.33 0.38
N LEU A 318 -30.28 5.31 1.28
CA LEU A 318 -29.52 5.39 2.52
C LEU A 318 -30.36 4.97 3.72
N ASP A 319 -29.77 4.20 4.63
CA ASP A 319 -30.37 3.98 5.94
C ASP A 319 -30.16 5.18 6.89
N LYS A 320 -30.75 5.11 8.10
CA LYS A 320 -30.61 6.14 9.14
C LYS A 320 -29.17 6.44 9.58
N GLY A 321 -28.24 5.51 9.32
CA GLY A 321 -26.82 5.65 9.64
C GLY A 321 -25.98 6.14 8.46
N GLY A 322 -26.60 6.49 7.33
CA GLY A 322 -25.91 6.90 6.11
C GLY A 322 -25.17 5.78 5.40
N VAL A 323 -25.58 4.52 5.61
CA VAL A 323 -25.06 3.38 4.84
C VAL A 323 -25.93 3.21 3.59
N VAL A 324 -25.28 3.06 2.43
CA VAL A 324 -25.95 2.74 1.17
C VAL A 324 -26.53 1.32 1.26
N ARG A 325 -27.84 1.16 1.09
CA ARG A 325 -28.52 -0.13 1.11
C ARG A 325 -28.79 -0.65 -0.29
N HIS A 326 -29.25 0.23 -1.17
CA HIS A 326 -29.60 -0.12 -2.55
C HIS A 326 -29.21 0.99 -3.50
N LEU A 327 -28.98 0.61 -4.76
CA LEU A 327 -28.58 1.47 -5.85
C LEU A 327 -29.36 1.07 -7.09
N TRP A 328 -29.96 2.05 -7.77
CA TRP A 328 -30.57 1.84 -9.08
C TRP A 328 -29.97 2.80 -10.09
N MET A 329 -29.40 2.23 -11.15
CA MET A 329 -28.71 2.98 -12.20
C MET A 329 -29.67 3.15 -13.38
N GLY A 330 -30.11 4.39 -13.60
CA GLY A 330 -31.05 4.74 -14.65
C GLY A 330 -32.52 4.62 -14.24
N TYR A 331 -33.38 5.07 -15.14
CA TYR A 331 -34.83 5.00 -15.04
C TYR A 331 -35.41 4.93 -16.46
N ASP A 332 -36.40 4.04 -16.64
CA ASP A 332 -37.10 3.80 -17.89
C ASP A 332 -38.59 4.07 -17.67
N PRO A 333 -39.18 5.12 -18.28
CA PRO A 333 -40.60 5.45 -18.13
C PRO A 333 -41.52 4.30 -18.50
N GLU A 334 -41.13 3.44 -19.47
CA GLU A 334 -41.95 2.30 -19.90
C GLU A 334 -42.03 1.20 -18.83
N LYS A 335 -41.12 1.22 -17.84
CA LYS A 335 -41.03 0.25 -16.75
C LYS A 335 -41.28 0.88 -15.39
N GLU A 336 -41.91 2.06 -15.34
CA GLU A 336 -42.10 2.82 -14.10
C GLU A 336 -42.79 1.99 -13.00
N ALA A 337 -43.87 1.27 -13.32
CA ALA A 337 -44.60 0.49 -12.32
C ALA A 337 -43.73 -0.60 -11.69
N ALA A 338 -42.90 -1.28 -12.49
CA ALA A 338 -41.97 -2.30 -12.01
C ALA A 338 -40.87 -1.67 -11.13
N PHE A 339 -40.31 -0.55 -11.58
CA PHE A 339 -39.31 0.21 -10.81
C PHE A 339 -39.86 0.69 -9.46
N LEU A 340 -41.04 1.29 -9.43
CA LEU A 340 -41.68 1.75 -8.20
C LEU A 340 -41.97 0.60 -7.24
N SER A 341 -42.43 -0.54 -7.75
CA SER A 341 -42.64 -1.75 -6.94
C SER A 341 -41.33 -2.24 -6.32
N GLU A 342 -40.26 -2.30 -7.11
CA GLU A 342 -38.93 -2.71 -6.64
C GLU A 342 -38.42 -1.78 -5.53
N VAL A 343 -38.47 -0.47 -5.75
CA VAL A 343 -38.00 0.52 -4.77
C VAL A 343 -38.82 0.43 -3.48
N ARG A 344 -40.15 0.34 -3.57
CA ARG A 344 -41.05 0.19 -2.41
C ARG A 344 -40.74 -1.05 -1.58
N ASN A 345 -40.52 -2.18 -2.25
CA ASN A 345 -40.11 -3.42 -1.60
C ASN A 345 -38.75 -3.28 -0.91
N ALA A 346 -37.79 -2.61 -1.55
CA ALA A 346 -36.45 -2.41 -1.01
C ALA A 346 -36.39 -1.46 0.20
N ILE A 347 -37.30 -0.48 0.29
CA ILE A 347 -37.42 0.41 1.45
C ILE A 347 -38.35 -0.12 2.55
N GLY A 348 -39.03 -1.25 2.30
CA GLY A 348 -39.95 -1.88 3.26
C GLY A 348 -41.30 -1.15 3.42
N SER A 349 -41.71 -0.33 2.46
CA SER A 349 -43.05 0.28 2.45
C SER A 349 -44.06 -0.75 1.94
N LYS A 350 -44.99 -1.19 2.80
CA LYS A 350 -46.15 -1.99 2.36
C LYS A 350 -47.19 -1.07 1.69
N GLU A 351 -47.81 -1.55 0.62
CA GLU A 351 -48.88 -0.86 -0.14
C GLU A 351 -50.07 -0.44 0.74
#